data_AF-A0A4Q8R2Q2-F1
#
_entry.id   AF-A0A4Q8R2Q2-F1
#
_cell.length_a   1.000
_cell.length_b   1.000
_cell.length_c   1.000
_cell.angle_alpha   90.00
_cell.angle_beta   90.00
_cell.angle_gamma   90.00
#
_symmetry.space_group_name_H-M   'P 1'
#
loop_
_entity.id
_entity.type
_entity.pdbx_description
1 polymer ?
#
loop_
_entity_poly.entity_id
_entity_poly.type
_entity_poly.pdbx_seq_one_letter_code
_entity_poly.pdbx_strand_id
1 'polypeptide(L)' 'MTLTHGRFIAYEYDRMVVLFSMLDGEKEIPCAVSTSAMDELEGVVRARAGSA' A
#
# COMPACT_ATOMS: atom_id res chain seq x y z
N MET A 1 -14.29 2.86 11.12
CA MET A 1 -12.88 3.12 10.80
C MET A 1 -12.58 2.42 9.50
N THR A 2 -12.48 3.19 8.43
CA THR A 2 -12.21 2.71 7.08
C THR A 2 -11.23 3.70 6.49
N LEU A 3 -9.97 3.29 6.42
CA LEU A 3 -8.94 4.07 5.77
C LEU A 3 -9.25 4.13 4.27
N THR A 4 -9.35 5.32 3.71
CA THR A 4 -9.55 5.52 2.27
C THR A 4 -8.23 5.86 1.59
N HIS A 5 -8.19 5.69 0.27
CA HIS A 5 -7.00 5.91 -0.53
C HIS A 5 -6.56 7.39 -0.44
N GLY A 6 -5.32 7.63 -0.02
CA GLY A 6 -4.70 8.95 -0.02
C GLY A 6 -3.88 9.19 -1.30
N ARG A 7 -2.59 9.50 -1.14
CA ARG A 7 -1.65 9.67 -2.26
C ARG A 7 -0.36 8.88 -2.08
N PHE A 8 0.25 8.52 -3.20
CA PHE A 8 1.66 8.13 -3.24
C PHE A 8 2.54 9.33 -2.87
N ILE A 9 3.62 9.08 -2.13
CA ILE A 9 4.56 10.11 -1.68
C ILE A 9 5.93 9.91 -2.35
N ALA A 10 6.58 8.77 -2.11
CA ALA A 10 7.92 8.51 -2.62
C ALA A 10 8.27 7.02 -2.56
N TYR A 11 9.35 6.64 -3.25
CA TYR A 11 10.00 5.34 -3.10
C TYR A 11 11.38 5.53 -2.49
N GLU A 12 11.61 4.95 -1.31
CA GLU A 12 12.89 4.97 -0.62
C GLU A 12 13.72 3.76 -1.03
N TYR A 13 14.70 3.99 -1.91
CA TYR A 13 15.47 2.93 -2.56
C TYR A 13 16.31 2.10 -1.56
N ASP A 14 16.96 2.75 -0.59
CA ASP A 14 17.84 2.09 0.40
C ASP A 14 17.11 1.02 1.22
N ARG A 15 15.85 1.28 1.57
CA ARG A 15 15.03 0.37 2.38
C ARG A 15 14.06 -0.45 1.55
N MET A 16 13.99 -0.18 0.25
CA MET A 16 12.98 -0.71 -0.66
C MET A 16 11.55 -0.55 -0.13
N VAL A 17 11.21 0.67 0.28
CA VAL A 17 9.89 1.00 0.88
C VAL A 17 9.17 2.03 0.04
N VAL A 18 7.88 1.80 -0.21
CA VAL A 18 6.96 2.79 -0.76
C VAL A 18 6.33 3.59 0.38
N LEU A 19 6.53 4.91 0.34
CA LEU A 19 5.86 5.87 1.19
C LEU A 19 4.59 6.35 0.49
N PHE A 20 3.47 6.27 1.20
CA PHE A 20 2.17 6.71 0.73
C PHE A 20 1.38 7.28 1.91
N SER A 21 0.17 7.72 1.65
CA SER A 21 -0.75 8.19 2.68
C SER A 21 -2.11 7.54 2.51
N MET A 22 -2.81 7.43 3.63
CA MET A 22 -4.22 7.09 3.68
C MET A 22 -5.00 8.20 4.39
N LEU A 23 -6.30 8.28 4.13
CA LEU A 23 -7.17 9.21 4.83
C LEU A 23 -7.99 8.47 5.89
N ASP A 24 -8.01 9.00 7.11
CA ASP A 24 -8.95 8.63 8.16
C ASP A 24 -9.91 9.80 8.38
N GLY A 25 -11.02 9.80 7.63
CA GLY A 25 -11.88 10.98 7.52
C GLY A 25 -11.15 12.14 6.83
N GLU A 26 -10.91 13.23 7.57
CA GLU A 26 -10.20 14.42 7.09
C GLU A 26 -8.69 14.38 7.40
N LYS A 27 -8.23 13.36 8.13
CA LYS A 27 -6.85 13.26 8.59
C LYS A 27 -5.99 12.47 7.61
N GLU A 28 -4.90 13.07 7.13
CA GLU A 28 -3.89 12.39 6.33
C GLU A 28 -2.92 11.61 7.23
N ILE A 29 -2.83 10.30 7.02
CA ILE A 29 -1.99 9.37 7.76
C ILE A 29 -0.83 8.92 6.87
N PRO A 30 0.43 9.18 7.26
CA PRO A 30 1.58 8.67 6.54
C PRO A 30 1.71 7.15 6.75
N CYS A 31 1.90 6.43 5.65
CA CYS A 31 2.03 4.98 5.61
C CYS A 31 3.27 4.57 4.82
N ALA A 32 3.79 3.39 5.13
CA ALA A 32 4.98 2.83 4.51
C ALA A 32 4.76 1.32 4.30
N VAL A 33 5.13 0.81 3.13
CA VAL A 33 5.07 -0.63 2.82
C VAL A 33 6.31 -1.05 2.05
N SER A 34 6.91 -2.16 2.47
CA SER A 34 8.07 -2.74 1.77
C SER A 34 7.64 -3.31 0.42
N THR A 35 8.47 -3.19 -0.60
CA THR A 35 8.19 -3.75 -1.93
C THR A 35 8.03 -5.26 -1.91
N SER A 36 8.75 -5.97 -1.04
CA SER A 36 8.57 -7.41 -0.84
C SER A 36 7.14 -7.76 -0.40
N ALA A 37 6.55 -6.98 0.51
CA ALA A 37 5.17 -7.19 0.95
C ALA A 37 4.15 -6.84 -0.15
N MET A 38 4.46 -5.85 -1.00
CA MET A 38 3.65 -5.55 -2.19
C MET A 38 3.67 -6.68 -3.21
N ASP A 39 4.84 -7.30 -3.45
CA ASP A 39 4.98 -8.46 -4.33
C ASP A 39 4.18 -9.67 -3.82
N GLU A 40 4.28 -9.97 -2.51
CA GLU A 40 3.45 -11.00 -1.87
C GLU A 40 1.95 -10.72 -2.03
N LEU A 41 1.54 -9.45 -1.88
CA LEU A 41 0.15 -9.05 -2.06
C LEU A 41 -0.31 -9.21 -3.52
N GLU A 42 0.54 -8.91 -4.51
CA GLU A 42 0.23 -9.14 -5.93
C GLU A 42 -0.05 -10.62 -6.20
N GLY A 43 0.74 -11.53 -5.60
CA GLY A 43 0.49 -12.97 -5.63
C GLY A 43 -0.88 -13.36 -5.07
N VAL A 44 -1.29 -12.76 -3.94
CA VAL A 44 -2.61 -13.00 -3.33
C VAL A 44 -3.76 -12.43 -4.15
N VAL A 45 -3.61 -11.24 -4.74
CA VAL A 45 -4.62 -10.63 -5.61
C VAL A 45 -4.85 -11.48 -6.85
N ARG A 46 -3.79 -11.97 -7.50
CA ARG A 46 -3.91 -12.90 -8.64
C ARG A 46 -4.61 -14.20 -8.26
N ALA A 47 -4.28 -14.79 -7.11
CA ALA A 47 -4.94 -16.00 -6.63
C ALA A 47 -6.46 -15.79 -6.38
N ARG A 48 -6.85 -14.63 -5.83
CA ARG A 48 -8.27 -14.27 -5.66
C ARG A 48 -8.98 -13.94 -6.97
N ALA A 49 -8.29 -13.31 -7.94
CA ALA A 49 -8.86 -13.00 -9.25
C ALA A 49 -9.07 -14.24 -10.14
N GLY A 50 -8.29 -15.31 -9.94
CA GLY A 50 -8.50 -16.61 -10.61
C GLY A 50 -9.54 -17.53 -9.94
N SER A 51 -10.17 -17.08 -8.85
CA SER A 51 -11.18 -17.84 -8.09
C SER A 51 -12.61 -17.33 -8.30
N ALA A 52 -12.85 -16.52 -9.34
CA ALA A 52 -14.16 -15.94 -9.68
C ALA A 52 -14.77 -16.62 -10.92
#